data_AF-A0A8S0GWU9-F1
#
_entry.id   AF-A0A8S0GWU9-F1
#
_cell.length_a   1.000
_cell.length_b   1.000
_cell.length_c   1.000
_cell.angle_alpha   90.00
_cell.angle_beta   90.00
_cell.angle_gamma   90.00
#
_symmetry.space_group_name_H-M   'P 1'
#
loop_
_entity.id
_entity.type
_entity.pdbx_description
1 polymer ?
#
loop_
_entity_poly.entity_id
_entity_poly.type
_entity_poly.pdbx_seq_one_letter_code
_entity_poly.pdbx_strand_id
1 'polypeptide(L)'
;MSTDSAFGVDADGLIALPAEPPLQPEYRALLDELCAALTTPASPPLHSLYLYGSVARGAARPGASDLDLCLILRDPAAPAACLHLENLRQALQARHPLVSKIDFDIGDLNQVLETRNLDSWGYWLKHHCRCLWGEDLRSRFAPFRPSREIALAVNGDFLAVLDDYAERIDREQMPAEVLRLQRQASRKLVRATNLLRQEQEPSWPRAWMSMCCCLYSTTRKWQAPSTCFARPPRQRPPPAPVSATACGRWRSG
;
A
#
# COMPACT_ATOMS: atom_id res chain seq x y z
N MET A 1 -1.98 26.45 -7.06
CA MET A 1 -1.82 25.70 -8.33
C MET A 1 -0.57 24.84 -8.17
N SER A 2 -0.72 23.57 -7.78
CA SER A 2 0.45 22.68 -7.69
C SER A 2 0.90 22.35 -9.11
N THR A 3 2.08 22.84 -9.47
CA THR A 3 2.79 22.41 -10.66
C THR A 3 3.12 20.93 -10.50
N ASP A 4 2.35 20.10 -11.19
CA ASP A 4 2.59 18.67 -11.26
C ASP A 4 3.93 18.41 -11.95
N SER A 5 5.00 18.26 -11.17
CA SER A 5 6.29 17.89 -11.75
C SER A 5 6.18 16.45 -12.25
N ALA A 6 6.52 16.22 -13.53
CA ALA A 6 6.52 14.88 -14.12
C ALA A 6 7.37 13.85 -13.33
N PHE A 7 8.23 14.36 -12.45
CA PHE A 7 9.18 13.62 -11.63
C PHE A 7 8.66 13.30 -10.22
N GLY A 8 7.47 13.75 -9.83
CA GLY A 8 6.87 13.41 -8.53
C GLY A 8 7.54 14.00 -7.30
N VAL A 9 8.38 14.99 -7.50
CA VAL A 9 8.97 15.83 -6.46
C VAL A 9 8.58 17.30 -6.66
N ASP A 10 8.56 18.08 -5.59
CA ASP A 10 8.36 19.53 -5.65
C ASP A 10 9.66 20.29 -6.02
N ALA A 11 9.60 21.63 -5.99
CA ALA A 11 10.72 22.49 -6.35
C ALA A 11 11.93 22.33 -5.41
N ASP A 12 11.71 21.88 -4.17
CA ASP A 12 12.75 21.64 -3.18
C ASP A 12 13.32 20.22 -3.27
N GLY A 13 12.81 19.39 -4.18
CA GLY A 13 13.20 17.99 -4.37
C GLY A 13 12.63 17.06 -3.28
N LEU A 14 11.56 17.47 -2.61
CA LEU A 14 10.81 16.64 -1.67
C LEU A 14 9.75 15.87 -2.45
N ILE A 15 9.46 14.64 -2.03
CA ILE A 15 8.39 13.83 -2.61
C ILE A 15 7.08 14.59 -2.43
N ALA A 16 6.31 14.73 -3.51
CA ALA A 16 5.08 15.48 -3.47
C ALA A 16 4.09 14.90 -2.44
N LEU A 17 3.40 15.78 -1.72
CA LEU A 17 2.30 15.39 -0.84
C LEU A 17 1.08 14.96 -1.68
N PRO A 18 0.24 14.06 -1.14
CA PRO A 18 -0.96 13.63 -1.83
C PRO A 18 -1.90 14.82 -2.01
N ALA A 19 -2.48 14.94 -3.21
CA ALA A 19 -3.59 15.86 -3.41
C ALA A 19 -4.79 15.38 -2.59
N GLU A 20 -5.46 16.31 -1.90
CA GLU A 20 -6.67 16.03 -1.12
C GLU A 20 -7.88 16.74 -1.73
N PRO A 21 -8.39 16.28 -2.90
CA PRO A 21 -9.63 16.82 -3.43
C PRO A 21 -10.79 16.55 -2.46
N PRO A 22 -11.92 17.27 -2.57
CA PRO A 22 -13.13 16.93 -1.83
C PRO A 22 -13.49 15.45 -2.01
N LEU A 23 -13.91 14.80 -0.93
CA LEU A 23 -14.37 13.42 -1.01
C LEU A 23 -15.61 13.35 -1.88
N GLN A 24 -15.68 12.33 -2.73
CA GLN A 24 -16.82 12.07 -3.60
C GLN A 24 -18.10 11.89 -2.75
N PRO A 25 -19.17 12.68 -2.98
CA PRO A 25 -20.36 12.69 -2.13
C PRO A 25 -21.00 11.31 -1.93
N GLU A 26 -20.93 10.45 -2.94
CA GLU A 26 -21.49 9.09 -2.93
C GLU A 26 -20.89 8.23 -1.80
N TYR A 27 -19.62 8.46 -1.45
CA TYR A 27 -18.92 7.69 -0.43
C TYR A 27 -19.12 8.25 0.98
N ARG A 28 -19.70 9.44 1.14
CA ARG A 28 -19.77 10.14 2.42
C ARG A 28 -20.53 9.34 3.49
N ALA A 29 -21.71 8.82 3.15
CA ALA A 29 -22.51 8.03 4.09
C ALA A 29 -21.78 6.77 4.57
N LEU A 30 -21.07 6.09 3.67
CA LEU A 30 -20.23 4.93 4.00
C LEU A 30 -19.06 5.33 4.92
N LEU A 31 -18.37 6.43 4.62
CA LEU A 31 -17.26 6.91 5.46
C LEU A 31 -17.74 7.33 6.84
N ASP A 32 -18.90 7.98 6.95
CA ASP A 32 -19.49 8.40 8.22
C ASP A 32 -19.89 7.17 9.07
N GLU A 33 -20.56 6.18 8.47
CA GLU A 33 -20.91 4.92 9.14
C GLU A 33 -19.66 4.17 9.63
N LEU A 34 -18.62 4.12 8.79
CA LEU A 34 -17.37 3.47 9.11
C LEU A 34 -16.64 4.16 10.27
N CYS A 35 -16.57 5.50 10.25
CA CYS A 35 -16.01 6.27 11.36
C CYS A 35 -16.78 6.01 12.66
N ALA A 36 -18.12 6.00 12.60
CA ALA A 36 -18.94 5.73 13.77
C ALA A 36 -18.71 4.31 14.33
N ALA A 37 -18.66 3.29 13.47
CA ALA A 37 -18.47 1.91 13.90
C ALA A 37 -17.08 1.64 14.51
N LEU A 38 -16.04 2.24 13.93
CA LEU A 38 -14.66 2.07 14.39
C LEU A 38 -14.33 2.85 15.66
N THR A 39 -15.13 3.85 16.02
CA THR A 39 -14.88 4.72 17.19
C THR A 39 -15.78 4.39 18.38
N THR A 40 -16.58 3.32 18.30
CA THR A 40 -17.39 2.85 19.44
C THR A 40 -16.51 2.29 20.56
N PRO A 41 -16.96 2.33 21.83
CA PRO A 41 -16.25 1.72 22.96
C PRO A 41 -16.05 0.20 22.85
N ALA A 42 -16.85 -0.47 22.01
CA ALA A 42 -16.73 -1.91 21.75
C ALA A 42 -15.62 -2.22 20.74
N SER A 43 -15.19 -1.24 19.94
CA SER A 43 -14.09 -1.40 19.00
C SER A 43 -12.74 -1.24 19.71
N PRO A 44 -11.67 -1.88 19.20
CA PRO A 44 -10.31 -1.70 19.72
C PRO A 44 -9.95 -0.21 19.80
N PRO A 45 -9.14 0.20 20.79
CA PRO A 45 -8.85 1.61 21.03
C PRO A 45 -8.11 2.24 19.85
N LEU A 46 -8.87 2.92 19.00
CA LEU A 46 -8.36 3.60 17.81
C LEU A 46 -7.68 4.90 18.22
N HIS A 47 -6.48 5.13 17.69
CA HIS A 47 -5.78 6.41 17.78
C HIS A 47 -6.21 7.33 16.64
N SER A 48 -6.12 6.83 15.41
CA SER A 48 -6.43 7.60 14.20
C SER A 48 -6.79 6.70 13.02
N LEU A 49 -7.63 7.21 12.12
CA LEU A 49 -8.10 6.53 10.91
C LEU A 49 -7.69 7.32 9.68
N TYR A 50 -7.17 6.61 8.68
CA TYR A 50 -6.78 7.20 7.41
C TYR A 50 -7.43 6.49 6.23
N LEU A 51 -7.71 7.27 5.20
CA LEU A 51 -8.16 6.83 3.89
C LEU A 51 -7.02 6.96 2.89
N TYR A 52 -6.87 5.98 2.02
CA TYR A 52 -5.95 6.09 0.90
C TYR A 52 -6.59 5.55 -0.38
N GLY A 53 -5.78 5.33 -1.42
CA GLY A 53 -6.27 4.70 -2.64
C GLY A 53 -7.10 5.63 -3.51
N SER A 54 -8.08 5.07 -4.22
CA SER A 54 -8.86 5.81 -5.24
C SER A 54 -9.87 6.79 -4.62
N VAL A 55 -10.48 6.41 -3.49
CA VAL A 55 -11.48 7.24 -2.79
C VAL A 55 -10.81 8.47 -2.18
N ALA A 56 -9.64 8.33 -1.55
CA ALA A 56 -8.86 9.48 -1.04
C ALA A 56 -8.53 10.50 -2.12
N ARG A 57 -8.27 10.03 -3.35
CA ARG A 57 -7.91 10.85 -4.51
C ARG A 57 -9.11 11.38 -5.29
N GLY A 58 -10.34 11.08 -4.88
CA GLY A 58 -11.56 11.49 -5.60
C GLY A 58 -11.67 10.88 -7.00
N ALA A 59 -11.06 9.71 -7.22
CA ALA A 59 -11.01 9.02 -8.51
C ALA A 59 -11.70 7.64 -8.46
N ALA A 60 -12.46 7.37 -7.39
CA ALA A 60 -13.15 6.11 -7.20
C ALA A 60 -14.37 6.02 -8.12
N ARG A 61 -14.65 4.80 -8.57
CA ARG A 61 -15.79 4.44 -9.40
C ARG A 61 -16.75 3.59 -8.56
N PRO A 62 -18.01 4.02 -8.40
CA PRO A 62 -19.04 3.25 -7.72
C PRO A 62 -19.11 1.80 -8.21
N GLY A 63 -19.16 0.85 -7.28
CA GLY A 63 -19.25 -0.60 -7.53
C GLY A 63 -18.00 -1.27 -8.08
N ALA A 64 -16.93 -0.51 -8.37
CA ALA A 64 -15.72 -1.03 -9.01
C ALA A 64 -14.42 -0.67 -8.29
N SER A 65 -14.47 0.24 -7.32
CA SER A 65 -13.30 0.67 -6.56
C SER A 65 -13.31 0.12 -5.15
N ASP A 66 -12.13 -0.24 -4.68
CA ASP A 66 -11.89 -0.67 -3.32
C ASP A 66 -11.88 0.54 -2.36
N LEU A 67 -12.26 0.29 -1.11
CA LEU A 67 -12.12 1.22 -0.01
C LEU A 67 -10.96 0.77 0.88
N ASP A 68 -9.84 1.48 0.74
CA ASP A 68 -8.61 1.15 1.44
C ASP A 68 -8.41 2.09 2.63
N LEU A 69 -8.29 1.50 3.82
CA LEU A 69 -8.22 2.22 5.09
C LEU A 69 -7.01 1.77 5.90
N CYS A 70 -6.44 2.71 6.63
CA CYS A 70 -5.37 2.47 7.57
C CYS A 70 -5.81 2.87 8.97
N LEU A 71 -5.81 1.89 9.88
CA LEU A 71 -6.23 2.01 11.26
C LEU A 71 -4.98 1.99 12.14
N ILE A 72 -4.73 3.08 12.86
CA ILE A 72 -3.68 3.13 13.87
C ILE A 72 -4.33 2.98 15.23
N LEU A 73 -4.06 1.87 15.90
CA LEU A 73 -4.52 1.60 17.26
C LEU A 73 -3.58 2.24 18.28
N ARG A 74 -4.07 2.47 19.49
CA ARG A 74 -3.23 2.96 20.60
C ARG A 74 -2.21 1.91 21.03
N ASP A 75 -2.65 0.66 21.06
CA ASP A 75 -1.87 -0.49 21.51
C ASP A 75 -1.83 -1.57 20.41
N PRO A 76 -0.82 -2.46 20.42
CA PRO A 76 -0.76 -3.60 19.53
C PRO A 76 -2.05 -4.42 19.52
N ALA A 77 -2.55 -4.76 18.33
CA ALA A 77 -3.80 -5.49 18.17
C ALA A 77 -3.68 -6.93 18.70
N ALA A 78 -4.39 -7.24 19.79
CA ALA A 78 -4.55 -8.61 20.25
C ALA A 78 -5.38 -9.43 19.24
N PRO A 79 -5.27 -10.78 19.20
CA PRO A 79 -6.03 -11.61 18.27
C PRO A 79 -7.54 -11.37 18.28
N ALA A 80 -8.13 -11.12 19.46
CA ALA A 80 -9.54 -10.79 19.60
C ALA A 80 -9.91 -9.45 18.95
N ALA A 81 -9.02 -8.45 19.06
CA ALA A 81 -9.20 -7.15 18.40
C ALA A 81 -9.14 -7.29 16.88
N CYS A 82 -8.19 -8.08 16.35
CA CYS A 82 -8.10 -8.38 14.92
C CYS A 82 -9.36 -9.08 14.41
N LEU A 83 -9.86 -10.08 15.15
CA LEU A 83 -11.09 -10.77 14.79
C LEU A 83 -12.32 -9.84 14.78
N HIS A 84 -12.43 -8.97 15.79
CA HIS A 84 -13.48 -7.95 15.83
C HIS A 84 -13.43 -7.02 14.61
N LEU A 85 -12.25 -6.51 14.29
CA LEU A 85 -12.06 -5.62 13.14
C LEU A 85 -12.37 -6.33 11.81
N GLU A 86 -12.00 -7.60 11.67
CA GLU A 86 -12.33 -8.39 10.48
C GLU A 86 -13.84 -8.63 10.35
N ASN A 87 -14.53 -8.97 11.44
CA ASN A 87 -15.99 -9.12 11.44
C ASN A 87 -16.68 -7.81 11.07
N LEU A 88 -16.20 -6.69 11.61
CA LEU A 88 -16.71 -5.36 11.27
C LEU A 88 -16.47 -5.02 9.79
N ARG A 89 -15.27 -5.30 9.27
CA ARG A 89 -14.92 -5.13 7.86
C ARG A 89 -15.87 -5.90 6.94
N GLN A 90 -16.13 -7.17 7.25
CA GLN A 90 -17.06 -8.01 6.50
C GLN A 90 -18.50 -7.50 6.55
N ALA A 91 -18.98 -7.11 7.73
CA ALA A 91 -20.32 -6.56 7.92
C ALA A 91 -20.54 -5.26 7.12
N LEU A 92 -19.55 -4.35 7.17
CA LEU A 92 -19.58 -3.11 6.38
C LEU A 92 -19.56 -3.42 4.88
N GLN A 93 -18.65 -4.28 4.42
CA GLN A 93 -18.56 -4.62 2.99
C GLN A 93 -19.86 -5.22 2.46
N ALA A 94 -20.52 -6.09 3.23
CA ALA A 94 -21.81 -6.69 2.85
C ALA A 94 -22.94 -5.66 2.72
N ARG A 95 -22.89 -4.56 3.47
CA ARG A 95 -23.91 -3.49 3.48
C ARG A 95 -23.70 -2.43 2.40
N HIS A 96 -22.50 -2.35 1.81
CA HIS A 96 -22.12 -1.25 0.92
C HIS A 96 -21.64 -1.75 -0.45
N PRO A 97 -22.57 -2.02 -1.39
CA PRO A 97 -22.21 -2.41 -2.76
C PRO A 97 -21.56 -1.27 -3.56
N LEU A 98 -21.44 -0.08 -2.98
CA LEU A 98 -20.73 1.07 -3.55
C LEU A 98 -19.23 0.81 -3.76
N VAL A 99 -18.65 -0.12 -3.00
CA VAL A 99 -17.24 -0.50 -3.07
C VAL A 99 -17.12 -1.98 -3.40
N SER A 100 -16.13 -2.35 -4.21
CA SER A 100 -15.88 -3.76 -4.55
C SER A 100 -15.32 -4.55 -3.37
N LYS A 101 -14.58 -3.86 -2.49
CA LYS A 101 -13.91 -4.42 -1.33
C LYS A 101 -13.65 -3.35 -0.29
N ILE A 102 -13.58 -3.74 0.98
CA ILE A 102 -13.02 -2.92 2.07
C ILE A 102 -11.78 -3.61 2.61
N ASP A 103 -10.66 -2.89 2.72
CA ASP A 103 -9.40 -3.37 3.28
C ASP A 103 -8.94 -2.52 4.46
N PHE A 104 -8.48 -3.19 5.53
CA PHE A 104 -7.92 -2.56 6.72
C PHE A 104 -6.43 -2.91 6.84
N ASP A 105 -5.57 -1.90 6.69
CA ASP A 105 -4.18 -1.95 7.17
C ASP A 105 -4.15 -1.52 8.63
N ILE A 106 -3.70 -2.41 9.51
CA ILE A 106 -3.70 -2.16 10.95
C ILE A 106 -2.24 -2.02 11.42
N GLY A 107 -1.98 -0.92 12.13
CA GLY A 107 -0.74 -0.69 12.88
C GLY A 107 -1.05 -0.15 14.27
N ASP A 108 -0.04 -0.04 15.12
CA ASP A 108 -0.15 0.61 16.43
C ASP A 108 0.71 1.87 16.52
N LEU A 109 0.38 2.75 17.46
CA LEU A 109 1.01 4.06 17.61
C LEU A 109 2.52 3.97 17.84
N ASN A 110 2.97 3.03 18.67
CA ASN A 110 4.38 2.87 18.97
C ASN A 110 5.13 2.41 17.72
N GLN A 111 4.61 1.39 17.03
CA GLN A 111 5.19 0.91 15.78
C GLN A 111 5.30 2.02 14.73
N VAL A 112 4.26 2.84 14.56
CA VAL A 112 4.25 3.92 13.56
C VAL A 112 5.28 5.01 13.86
N LEU A 113 5.50 5.32 15.14
CA LEU A 113 6.41 6.39 15.56
C LEU A 113 7.86 5.94 15.79
N GLU A 114 8.11 4.63 15.78
CA GLU A 114 9.48 4.10 15.88
C GLU A 114 10.36 4.57 14.72
N THR A 115 11.56 5.08 15.02
CA THR A 115 12.52 5.60 14.03
C THR A 115 12.84 4.60 12.92
N ARG A 116 12.92 3.30 13.23
CA ARG A 116 13.19 2.23 12.24
C ARG A 116 12.07 2.06 11.21
N ASN A 117 10.88 2.57 11.50
CA ASN A 117 9.70 2.49 10.63
C ASN A 117 9.40 3.83 9.95
N LEU A 118 10.30 4.82 10.08
CA LEU A 118 10.12 6.14 9.47
C LEU A 118 9.98 6.04 7.94
N ASP A 119 10.84 5.25 7.30
CA ASP A 119 10.84 5.07 5.84
C ASP A 119 9.74 4.13 5.33
N SER A 120 9.04 3.43 6.23
CA SER A 120 7.86 2.61 5.91
C SER A 120 6.57 3.32 6.31
N TRP A 121 6.19 3.24 7.59
CA TRP A 121 4.97 3.82 8.15
C TRP A 121 4.93 5.35 8.03
N GLY A 122 6.04 6.02 8.36
CA GLY A 122 6.12 7.49 8.30
C GLY A 122 5.93 8.01 6.88
N TYR A 123 6.69 7.46 5.93
CA TYR A 123 6.55 7.75 4.50
C TYR A 123 5.14 7.43 3.99
N TRP A 124 4.61 6.25 4.32
CA TRP A 124 3.29 5.80 3.87
C TRP A 124 2.19 6.76 4.31
N LEU A 125 2.12 7.06 5.61
CA LEU A 125 1.11 7.98 6.14
C LEU A 125 1.27 9.37 5.50
N LYS A 126 2.49 9.90 5.43
CA LYS A 126 2.74 11.25 4.90
C LYS A 126 2.36 11.41 3.43
N HIS A 127 2.66 10.40 2.60
CA HIS A 127 2.60 10.53 1.15
C HIS A 127 1.43 9.81 0.48
N HIS A 128 0.73 8.91 1.18
CA HIS A 128 -0.36 8.12 0.59
C HIS A 128 -1.70 8.25 1.31
N CYS A 129 -1.70 8.68 2.56
CA CYS A 129 -2.87 8.66 3.40
C CYS A 129 -3.48 10.05 3.61
N ARG A 130 -4.80 10.07 3.80
CA ARG A 130 -5.62 11.21 4.22
C ARG A 130 -6.25 10.92 5.57
N CYS A 131 -6.06 11.78 6.56
CA CYS A 131 -6.68 11.59 7.86
C CYS A 131 -8.19 11.79 7.78
N LEU A 132 -8.97 10.83 8.32
CA LEU A 132 -10.42 10.91 8.44
C LEU A 132 -10.86 11.19 9.87
N TRP A 133 -10.17 10.62 10.86
CA TRP A 133 -10.54 10.74 12.27
C TRP A 133 -9.32 10.58 13.18
N GLY A 134 -9.37 11.23 14.35
CA GLY A 134 -8.31 11.18 15.36
C GLY A 134 -7.22 12.22 15.12
N GLU A 135 -6.09 12.06 15.79
CA GLU A 135 -4.92 12.94 15.57
C GLU A 135 -4.22 12.58 14.27
N ASP A 136 -3.96 13.59 13.42
CA ASP A 136 -3.25 13.41 12.16
C ASP A 136 -1.73 13.27 12.37
N LEU A 137 -1.27 12.02 12.42
CA LEU A 137 0.15 11.66 12.58
C LEU A 137 1.01 12.11 11.39
N ARG A 138 0.42 12.42 10.23
CA ARG A 138 1.18 12.91 9.06
C ARG A 138 1.87 14.25 9.35
N SER A 139 1.33 15.02 10.29
CA SER A 139 1.95 16.28 10.75
C SER A 139 3.25 16.05 11.51
N ARG A 140 3.46 14.87 12.09
CA ARG A 140 4.65 14.51 12.89
C ARG A 140 5.85 14.10 12.04
N PHE A 141 5.65 13.82 10.75
CA PHE A 141 6.73 13.45 9.83
C PHE A 141 7.10 14.63 8.93
N ALA A 142 8.41 14.91 8.83
CA ALA A 142 8.91 15.81 7.81
C ALA A 142 8.63 15.24 6.40
N PRO A 143 8.47 16.09 5.36
CA PRO A 143 8.41 15.60 3.98
C PRO A 143 9.68 14.82 3.62
N PHE A 144 9.51 13.75 2.86
CA PHE A 144 10.62 12.85 2.52
C PHE A 144 11.29 13.27 1.22
N ARG A 145 12.60 13.01 1.09
CA ARG A 145 13.31 13.06 -0.20
C ARG A 145 13.31 11.67 -0.83
N PRO A 146 13.38 11.57 -2.17
CA PRO A 146 13.62 10.29 -2.82
C PRO A 146 14.87 9.62 -2.26
N SER A 147 14.71 8.39 -1.78
CA SER A 147 15.82 7.60 -1.26
C SER A 147 15.65 6.11 -1.56
N ARG A 148 16.76 5.38 -1.48
CA ARG A 148 16.76 3.93 -1.67
C ARG A 148 16.21 3.23 -0.43
N GLU A 149 16.40 3.81 0.74
CA GLU A 149 15.90 3.35 2.04
C GLU A 149 14.37 3.27 2.02
N ILE A 150 13.68 4.31 1.55
CA ILE A 150 12.21 4.29 1.40
C ILE A 150 11.80 3.23 0.37
N ALA A 151 12.51 3.14 -0.76
CA ALA A 151 12.19 2.15 -1.78
C ALA A 151 12.28 0.72 -1.22
N LEU A 152 13.32 0.42 -0.44
CA LEU A 152 13.52 -0.85 0.27
C LEU A 152 12.48 -1.08 1.36
N ALA A 153 12.19 -0.08 2.18
CA ALA A 153 11.23 -0.18 3.27
C ALA A 153 9.81 -0.49 2.76
N VAL A 154 9.43 0.10 1.62
CA VAL A 154 8.09 -0.02 1.02
C VAL A 154 7.98 -1.21 0.04
N ASN A 155 9.07 -1.67 -0.56
CA ASN A 155 9.00 -2.73 -1.58
C ASN A 155 9.86 -3.96 -1.28
N GLY A 156 10.63 -3.98 -0.20
CA GLY A 156 11.58 -5.06 0.10
C GLY A 156 10.94 -6.41 0.37
N ASP A 157 9.65 -6.45 0.68
CA ASP A 157 8.85 -7.66 0.87
C ASP A 157 8.35 -8.29 -0.44
N PHE A 158 8.69 -7.72 -1.61
CA PHE A 158 8.10 -8.11 -2.88
C PHE A 158 8.22 -9.60 -3.21
N LEU A 159 9.35 -10.25 -2.90
CA LEU A 159 9.51 -11.69 -3.17
C LEU A 159 8.47 -12.50 -2.42
N ALA A 160 8.36 -12.30 -1.10
CA ALA A 160 7.40 -13.02 -0.27
C ALA A 160 5.95 -12.74 -0.70
N VAL A 161 5.64 -11.50 -1.09
CA VAL A 161 4.30 -11.14 -1.58
C VAL A 161 4.00 -11.78 -2.93
N LEU A 162 4.97 -11.84 -3.85
CA LEU A 162 4.79 -12.48 -5.15
C LEU A 162 4.68 -14.00 -5.03
N ASP A 163 5.41 -14.62 -4.10
CA ASP A 163 5.27 -16.04 -3.79
C ASP A 163 3.87 -16.35 -3.23
N ASP A 164 3.34 -15.53 -2.30
CA ASP A 164 1.95 -15.63 -1.82
C ASP A 164 0.94 -15.53 -2.96
N TYR A 165 1.12 -14.58 -3.88
CA TYR A 165 0.26 -14.46 -5.05
C TYR A 165 0.33 -15.70 -5.95
N ALA A 166 1.53 -16.24 -6.20
CA ALA A 166 1.69 -17.44 -7.00
C ALA A 166 0.94 -18.63 -6.38
N GLU A 167 1.13 -18.88 -5.07
CA GLU A 167 0.43 -19.95 -4.36
C GLU A 167 -1.11 -19.78 -4.41
N ARG A 168 -1.60 -18.54 -4.29
CA ARG A 168 -3.04 -18.26 -4.33
C ARG A 168 -3.62 -18.42 -5.72
N ILE A 169 -2.89 -18.01 -6.75
CA ILE A 169 -3.29 -18.18 -8.15
C ILE A 169 -3.39 -19.68 -8.48
N ASP A 170 -2.45 -20.49 -8.01
CA ASP A 170 -2.44 -21.95 -8.24
C ASP A 170 -3.62 -22.68 -7.57
N ARG A 171 -4.15 -22.13 -6.47
CA ARG A 171 -5.26 -22.74 -5.71
C ARG A 171 -6.64 -22.20 -6.10
N GLU A 172 -6.72 -21.02 -6.71
CA GLU A 172 -7.97 -20.36 -7.06
C GLU A 172 -8.60 -21.00 -8.30
N GLN A 173 -9.89 -21.31 -8.21
CA GLN A 173 -10.64 -21.97 -9.27
C GLN A 173 -11.52 -20.99 -10.04
N MET A 174 -11.83 -19.83 -9.47
CA MET A 174 -12.67 -18.81 -10.10
C MET A 174 -11.84 -17.93 -11.07
N PRO A 175 -12.13 -17.94 -12.39
CA PRO A 175 -11.33 -17.19 -13.37
C PRO A 175 -11.26 -15.68 -13.11
N ALA A 176 -12.35 -15.09 -12.61
CA ALA A 176 -12.40 -13.67 -12.27
C ALA A 176 -11.43 -13.32 -11.14
N GLU A 177 -11.33 -14.17 -10.11
CA GLU A 177 -10.42 -14.00 -8.98
C GLU A 177 -8.97 -14.27 -9.37
N VAL A 178 -8.71 -15.26 -10.23
CA VAL A 178 -7.37 -15.48 -10.82
C VAL A 178 -6.88 -14.23 -11.54
N LEU A 179 -7.72 -13.64 -12.42
CA LEU A 179 -7.37 -12.41 -13.13
C LEU A 179 -7.13 -11.24 -12.16
N ARG A 180 -7.90 -11.17 -11.06
CA ARG A 180 -7.70 -10.15 -10.02
C ARG A 180 -6.36 -10.32 -9.32
N LEU A 181 -6.01 -11.54 -8.89
CA LEU A 181 -4.73 -11.86 -8.26
C LEU A 181 -3.55 -11.58 -9.19
N GLN A 182 -3.64 -11.96 -10.47
CA GLN A 182 -2.61 -11.66 -11.47
C GLN A 182 -2.38 -10.16 -11.65
N ARG A 183 -3.45 -9.35 -11.66
CA ARG A 183 -3.34 -7.88 -11.74
C ARG A 183 -2.66 -7.31 -10.50
N GLN A 184 -2.99 -7.82 -9.30
CA GLN A 184 -2.36 -7.39 -8.06
C GLN A 184 -0.87 -7.76 -8.01
N ALA A 185 -0.52 -9.00 -8.36
CA ALA A 185 0.86 -9.45 -8.49
C ALA A 185 1.66 -8.59 -9.49
N SER A 186 1.07 -8.32 -10.66
CA SER A 186 1.69 -7.46 -11.68
C SER A 186 1.93 -6.04 -11.16
N ARG A 187 0.98 -5.46 -10.41
CA ARG A 187 1.13 -4.15 -9.77
C ARG A 187 2.23 -4.16 -8.72
N LYS A 188 2.31 -5.18 -7.86
CA LYS A 188 3.38 -5.32 -6.87
C LYS A 188 4.74 -5.41 -7.54
N LEU A 189 4.86 -6.20 -8.61
CA LEU A 189 6.10 -6.31 -9.38
C LEU A 189 6.52 -4.98 -10.00
N VAL A 190 5.58 -4.26 -10.64
CA VAL A 190 5.85 -2.92 -11.19
C VAL A 190 6.29 -1.96 -10.08
N ARG A 191 5.67 -1.98 -8.90
CA ARG A 191 6.09 -1.14 -7.76
C ARG A 191 7.48 -1.50 -7.24
N ALA A 192 7.77 -2.80 -7.16
CA ALA A 192 9.06 -3.29 -6.69
C ALA A 192 10.23 -2.89 -7.59
N THR A 193 9.97 -2.52 -8.84
CA THR A 193 11.03 -2.03 -9.73
C THR A 193 11.67 -0.72 -9.27
N ASN A 194 10.99 0.03 -8.39
CA ASN A 194 11.57 1.18 -7.72
C ASN A 194 12.79 0.81 -6.84
N LEU A 195 12.98 -0.46 -6.50
CA LEU A 195 14.20 -0.96 -5.85
C LEU A 195 15.46 -0.85 -6.74
N LEU A 196 15.28 -0.78 -8.05
CA LEU A 196 16.36 -0.67 -9.04
C LEU A 196 16.85 0.77 -9.24
N ARG A 197 16.25 1.73 -8.53
CA ARG A 197 16.62 3.14 -8.59
C ARG A 197 18.08 3.36 -8.16
N GLN A 198 18.68 4.42 -8.68
CA GLN A 198 19.99 4.87 -8.22
C GLN A 198 19.86 5.68 -6.92
N GLU A 199 20.89 5.67 -6.07
CA GLU A 199 20.87 6.37 -4.77
C GLU A 199 20.56 7.86 -4.89
N GLN A 200 21.00 8.50 -5.98
CA GLN A 200 20.87 9.94 -6.21
C GLN A 200 19.78 10.29 -7.23
N GLU A 201 18.86 9.35 -7.51
CA GLU A 201 17.79 9.60 -8.49
C GLU A 201 16.77 10.62 -7.94
N PRO A 202 16.65 11.82 -8.55
CA PRO A 202 15.90 12.93 -7.94
C PRO A 202 14.38 12.81 -8.14
N SER A 203 13.91 11.82 -8.90
CA SER A 203 12.48 11.62 -9.16
C SER A 203 11.85 10.64 -8.17
N TRP A 204 10.55 10.74 -7.94
CA TRP A 204 9.76 9.75 -7.22
C TRP A 204 8.54 9.32 -8.03
N PRO A 205 8.34 8.02 -8.29
CA PRO A 205 7.20 7.57 -9.06
C PRO A 205 5.88 7.79 -8.32
N ARG A 206 4.94 8.52 -8.93
CA ARG A 206 3.61 8.78 -8.34
C ARG A 206 2.53 7.77 -8.68
N ALA A 207 2.68 7.06 -9.81
CA ALA A 207 1.70 6.11 -10.31
C ALA A 207 2.40 4.92 -10.98
N TRP A 208 1.68 3.81 -11.14
CA TRP A 208 2.22 2.59 -11.74
C TRP A 208 2.73 2.79 -13.17
N MET A 209 2.08 3.66 -13.95
CA MET A 209 2.57 4.05 -15.27
C MET A 209 3.90 4.81 -15.22
N SER A 210 4.12 5.63 -14.18
CA SER A 210 5.39 6.34 -13.99
C SER A 210 6.55 5.39 -13.70
N MET A 211 6.30 4.28 -12.99
CA MET A 211 7.32 3.26 -12.68
C MET A 211 7.76 2.50 -13.93
N CYS A 212 6.83 2.17 -14.84
CA CYS A 212 7.19 1.60 -16.13
C CYS A 212 8.08 2.54 -16.97
N CYS A 213 7.81 3.84 -16.94
CA CYS A 213 8.64 4.83 -17.64
C CYS A 213 10.03 4.99 -17.01
N CYS A 214 10.14 5.03 -15.67
CA CYS A 214 11.42 5.08 -14.97
C CYS A 214 12.28 3.85 -15.31
N LEU A 215 11.71 2.64 -15.22
CA LEU A 215 12.33 1.37 -15.65
C LEU A 215 12.87 1.41 -17.08
N TYR A 216 12.05 1.90 -18.01
CA TYR A 216 12.43 1.95 -19.42
C TYR A 216 13.60 2.92 -19.67
N SER A 217 13.70 3.99 -18.86
CA SER A 217 14.81 4.95 -18.92
C SER A 217 16.11 4.42 -18.29
N THR A 218 16.04 3.66 -17.20
CA THR A 218 17.21 3.03 -16.56
C THR A 218 17.75 1.87 -17.39
N THR A 219 16.89 1.09 -18.04
CA THR A 219 17.29 -0.07 -18.87
C THR A 219 17.91 0.31 -20.20
N ARG A 220 17.67 1.53 -20.75
CA ARG A 220 18.42 2.03 -21.92
C ARG A 220 19.91 2.22 -21.65
N LYS A 221 20.33 2.43 -20.40
CA LYS A 221 21.76 2.48 -20.05
C LYS A 221 22.43 1.09 -20.05
N TRP A 222 21.66 0.02 -20.18
CA TRP A 222 22.14 -1.38 -20.19
C TRP A 222 22.00 -2.08 -21.56
N GLN A 223 21.68 -1.37 -22.64
CA GLN A 223 21.66 -1.95 -23.98
C GLN A 223 23.03 -1.85 -24.68
N ALA A 224 23.82 -2.91 -24.56
CA ALA A 224 24.78 -3.36 -25.59
C ALA A 224 24.36 -4.78 -26.05
N PRO A 225 24.66 -5.20 -27.28
CA PRO A 225 23.70 -5.87 -28.14
C PRO A 225 23.42 -7.32 -27.79
N SER A 226 22.14 -7.66 -27.99
CA SER A 226 21.51 -8.96 -27.97
C SER A 226 22.40 -10.10 -28.46
N THR A 227 22.78 -11.03 -27.59
CA THR A 227 23.00 -12.44 -27.95
C THR A 227 22.95 -13.36 -26.72
N CYS A 228 22.23 -14.48 -26.89
CA CYS A 228 22.33 -15.72 -26.12
C CYS A 228 21.73 -15.77 -24.70
N PHE A 229 20.42 -16.01 -24.62
CA PHE A 229 19.83 -16.80 -23.52
C PHE A 229 19.26 -18.10 -24.06
N ALA A 230 20.06 -19.15 -24.01
CA ALA A 230 19.60 -20.54 -24.08
C ALA A 230 20.55 -21.40 -23.23
N ARG A 231 20.09 -21.84 -22.04
CA ARG A 231 20.59 -23.03 -21.30
C ARG A 231 19.61 -23.39 -20.15
N PRO A 232 19.60 -24.65 -19.65
CA PRO A 232 18.43 -25.40 -19.18
C PRO A 232 18.31 -25.46 -17.64
N PRO A 233 17.26 -26.10 -17.06
CA PRO A 233 16.86 -25.86 -15.67
C PRO A 233 17.77 -26.58 -14.66
N ARG A 234 18.02 -25.94 -13.51
CA ARG A 234 18.63 -26.57 -12.32
C ARG A 234 17.57 -26.80 -11.25
N GLN A 235 17.65 -27.96 -10.60
CA GLN A 235 16.76 -28.43 -9.52
C GLN A 235 16.89 -27.60 -8.24
N ARG A 236 15.79 -27.46 -7.48
CA ARG A 236 15.70 -26.75 -6.18
C ARG A 236 16.09 -27.67 -5.00
N PRO A 237 16.85 -27.18 -3.99
CA PRO A 237 17.00 -27.87 -2.70
C PRO A 237 15.80 -27.61 -1.77
N PRO A 238 15.59 -28.45 -0.72
CA PRO A 238 14.39 -28.43 0.12
C PRO A 238 14.35 -27.23 1.11
N PRO A 239 13.16 -26.81 1.55
CA PRO A 239 12.99 -25.67 2.45
C PRO A 239 13.33 -26.01 3.91
N ALA A 240 13.97 -25.06 4.61
CA ALA A 240 14.19 -25.08 6.05
C ALA A 240 12.92 -24.63 6.82
N PRO A 241 12.73 -25.05 8.09
CA PRO A 241 11.46 -24.92 8.80
C PRO A 241 11.12 -23.47 9.22
N VAL A 242 9.82 -23.19 9.19
CA VAL A 242 9.16 -21.90 9.45
C VAL A 242 8.99 -21.65 10.95
N SER A 243 9.43 -20.48 11.41
CA SER A 243 9.11 -19.93 12.73
C SER A 243 7.84 -19.08 12.64
N ALA A 244 6.85 -19.44 13.47
CA ALA A 244 5.54 -18.81 13.52
C ALA A 244 5.52 -17.62 14.49
N THR A 245 5.48 -16.39 13.98
CA THR A 245 4.85 -15.24 14.65
C THR A 245 4.73 -14.07 13.67
N ALA A 246 3.52 -13.54 13.44
CA ALA A 246 3.22 -12.12 13.25
C ALA A 246 1.80 -11.93 12.68
N CYS A 247 0.87 -11.56 13.55
CA CYS A 247 -0.27 -10.75 13.16
C CYS A 247 0.27 -9.34 12.87
N GLY A 248 -0.15 -8.71 11.77
CA GLY A 248 0.25 -7.34 11.42
C GLY A 248 1.49 -7.25 10.51
N ARG A 249 1.33 -7.54 9.22
CA ARG A 249 2.28 -7.12 8.21
C ARG A 249 1.52 -6.41 7.10
N TRP A 250 1.91 -5.16 6.84
CA TRP A 250 1.43 -4.31 5.75
C TRP A 250 1.41 -5.10 4.44
N ARG A 251 0.23 -5.20 3.81
CA ARG A 251 0.05 -5.89 2.52
C ARG A 251 -0.34 -4.84 1.49
N SER A 252 0.66 -4.27 0.82
CA SER A 252 0.40 -3.41 -0.32
C SER A 252 -0.31 -4.18 -1.44
N GLY A 253 -1.61 -3.97 -1.62
CA GLY A 253 -2.39 -4.38 -2.79
C GLY A 253 -2.19 -3.48 -4.02
#